data_AF-A0AAD1WXA9-F1
#
_entry.id   AF-A0AAD1WXA9-F1
#
_cell.length_a   1.000
_cell.length_b   1.000
_cell.length_c   1.000
_cell.angle_alpha   90.00
_cell.angle_beta   90.00
_cell.angle_gamma   90.00
#
_symmetry.space_group_name_H-M   'P 1'
#
loop_
_entity.id
_entity.type
_entity.pdbx_description
1 polymer ?
#
loop_
_entity_poly.entity_id
_entity_poly.type
_entity_poly.pdbx_seq_one_letter_code
_entity_poly.pdbx_strand_id
1 'polypeptide(L)'
;MAAIKGDDEQSLNLYIQDFRTKFITLNEESTNQGVKDMYKDSMRKLTDVWSRKYRDGEQMIEKVEELRNEISLQNKRIEEKQEQLLQEIAKIKENENANVELAKHLQELKEELNRKRELALTNKKANKDRLKELQKSAALFTNRLGLEIRKLRGDKLQFVFRCINPKDLEQPYSCIISFNEDGDYEGILRLQYA
;
A
#
# COMPACT_ATOMS: atom_id res chain seq x y z
N MET A 1 38.51 15.36 29.04
CA MET A 1 38.50 15.33 30.53
C MET A 1 38.63 13.86 30.92
N ALA A 2 39.53 13.39 31.78
CA ALA A 2 40.25 14.04 32.87
C ALA A 2 41.69 13.52 32.96
N ALA A 3 42.59 14.44 33.32
CA ALA A 3 43.95 14.16 33.73
C ALA A 3 43.94 13.60 35.15
N ILE A 4 44.05 12.28 35.31
CA ILE A 4 44.28 11.63 36.62
C ILE A 4 45.14 10.37 36.38
N LYS A 5 46.40 10.54 35.99
CA LYS A 5 47.38 9.42 35.96
C LYS A 5 48.80 9.83 36.36
N GLY A 6 49.08 11.13 36.53
CA GLY A 6 50.43 11.60 36.86
C GLY A 6 50.79 11.51 38.35
N ASP A 7 49.80 11.52 39.25
CA ASP A 7 50.02 11.75 40.68
C ASP A 7 50.53 10.50 41.42
N ASP A 8 50.00 9.31 41.08
CA ASP A 8 50.32 8.06 41.78
C ASP A 8 51.65 7.44 41.34
N GLU A 9 52.02 7.57 40.07
CA GLU A 9 53.30 7.06 39.54
C GLU A 9 54.47 7.95 39.97
N GLN A 10 54.24 9.26 40.05
CA GLN A 10 55.17 10.18 40.68
C GLN A 10 55.28 9.92 42.18
N SER A 11 54.16 9.68 42.87
CA SER A 11 54.16 9.34 44.30
C SER A 11 54.92 8.05 44.60
N LEU A 12 54.77 7.02 43.75
CA LEU A 12 55.51 5.75 43.89
C LEU A 12 57.01 5.95 43.66
N ASN A 13 57.39 6.72 42.64
CA ASN A 13 58.80 7.02 42.35
C ASN A 13 59.45 7.83 43.47
N LEU A 14 58.74 8.84 43.99
CA LEU A 14 59.20 9.63 45.14
C LEU A 14 59.36 8.75 46.38
N TYR A 15 58.42 7.83 46.63
CA TYR A 15 58.52 6.88 47.75
C TYR A 15 59.71 5.90 47.58
N ILE A 16 59.93 5.36 46.39
CA ILE A 16 61.07 4.47 46.10
C ILE A 16 62.40 5.23 46.28
N GLN A 17 62.45 6.49 45.84
CA GLN A 17 63.65 7.32 45.96
C GLN A 17 63.92 7.68 47.43
N ASP A 18 62.91 8.11 48.19
CA ASP A 18 63.00 8.39 49.63
C ASP A 18 63.40 7.15 50.43
N PHE A 19 62.84 5.98 50.10
CA PHE A 19 63.22 4.71 50.71
C PHE A 19 64.69 4.35 50.43
N ARG A 20 65.15 4.51 49.19
CA ARG A 20 66.56 4.27 48.82
C ARG A 20 67.50 5.20 49.59
N THR A 21 67.18 6.49 49.66
CA THR A 21 68.00 7.47 50.39
C THR A 21 68.08 7.11 51.87
N LYS A 22 66.93 6.85 52.53
CA LYS A 22 66.90 6.43 53.95
C LYS A 22 67.64 5.12 54.20
N PHE A 23 67.55 4.15 53.29
CA PHE A 23 68.24 2.86 53.39
C PHE A 23 69.77 3.01 53.33
N ILE A 24 70.27 3.92 52.48
CA ILE A 24 71.70 4.19 52.36
C ILE A 24 72.22 4.91 53.62
N THR A 25 71.52 5.91 54.12
CA THR A 25 71.93 6.70 55.30
C THR A 25 71.92 5.87 56.60
N LEU A 26 71.00 4.91 56.73
CA LEU A 26 70.87 4.08 57.94
C LEU A 26 71.91 2.94 58.00
N ASN A 27 72.55 2.61 56.88
CA ASN A 27 73.62 1.60 56.85
C ASN A 27 74.93 2.12 57.48
N GLU A 28 75.03 3.43 57.71
CA GLU A 28 76.17 4.09 58.36
C GLU A 28 75.98 4.25 59.88
N GLU A 29 74.74 4.19 60.40
CA GLU A 29 74.42 4.36 61.82
C GLU A 29 73.30 3.40 62.27
N SER A 30 73.60 2.46 63.19
CA SER A 30 72.69 1.67 64.04
C SER A 30 72.45 0.17 63.75
N THR A 31 72.03 -0.52 64.82
CA THR A 31 71.92 -1.99 65.02
C THR A 31 70.92 -2.71 64.11
N ASN A 32 71.36 -3.87 63.58
CA ASN A 32 70.75 -4.78 62.59
C ASN A 32 69.23 -5.11 62.66
N GLN A 33 68.50 -4.79 63.73
CA GLN A 33 67.10 -5.20 63.90
C GLN A 33 66.07 -4.16 63.41
N GLY A 34 66.30 -2.87 63.64
CA GLY A 34 65.37 -1.80 63.21
C GLY A 34 65.28 -1.65 61.68
N VAL A 35 66.42 -1.77 61.00
CA VAL A 35 66.51 -1.76 59.52
C VAL A 35 65.73 -2.93 58.92
N LYS A 36 65.79 -4.11 59.58
CA LYS A 36 65.10 -5.33 59.14
C LYS A 36 63.59 -5.20 59.25
N ASP A 37 63.09 -4.57 60.30
CA ASP A 37 61.66 -4.39 60.51
C ASP A 37 61.08 -3.30 59.60
N MET A 38 61.83 -2.21 59.34
CA MET A 38 61.46 -1.21 58.32
C MET A 38 61.43 -1.80 56.91
N TYR A 39 62.44 -2.60 56.54
CA TYR A 39 62.46 -3.28 55.25
C TYR A 39 61.26 -4.24 55.08
N LYS A 40 60.92 -5.01 56.11
CA LYS A 40 59.72 -5.87 56.10
C LYS A 40 58.44 -5.07 55.93
N ASP A 41 58.29 -3.94 56.61
CA ASP A 41 57.09 -3.08 56.49
C ASP A 41 56.97 -2.46 55.09
N SER A 42 58.08 -1.97 54.52
CA SER A 42 58.11 -1.45 53.15
C SER A 42 57.83 -2.52 52.11
N MET A 43 58.39 -3.73 52.27
CA MET A 43 58.08 -4.86 51.38
C MET A 43 56.61 -5.27 51.47
N ARG A 44 56.04 -5.32 52.68
CA ARG A 44 54.60 -5.59 52.88
C ARG A 44 53.73 -4.56 52.17
N LYS A 45 54.02 -3.27 52.35
CA LYS A 45 53.28 -2.17 51.69
C LYS A 45 53.36 -2.28 50.16
N LEU A 46 54.54 -2.57 49.61
CA LEU A 46 54.71 -2.79 48.17
C LEU A 46 53.88 -3.99 47.70
N THR A 47 53.93 -5.11 48.41
CA THR A 47 53.13 -6.30 48.10
C THR A 47 51.63 -6.00 48.12
N ASP A 48 51.14 -5.22 49.08
CA ASP A 48 49.73 -4.85 49.17
C ASP A 48 49.29 -3.95 48.00
N VAL A 49 50.14 -2.98 47.62
CA VAL A 49 49.89 -2.10 46.45
C VAL A 49 49.83 -2.92 45.16
N TRP A 50 50.81 -3.79 44.93
CA TRP A 50 50.85 -4.64 43.73
C TRP A 50 49.68 -5.63 43.69
N SER A 51 49.32 -6.22 44.83
CA SER A 51 48.17 -7.14 44.93
C SER A 51 46.85 -6.43 44.63
N ARG A 52 46.71 -5.17 45.06
CA ARG A 52 45.54 -4.36 44.71
C ARG A 52 45.50 -4.04 43.22
N LYS A 53 46.61 -3.58 42.65
CA LYS A 53 46.70 -3.28 41.20
C LYS A 53 46.45 -4.50 40.33
N TYR A 54 46.91 -5.68 40.75
CA TYR A 54 46.62 -6.93 40.06
C TYR A 54 45.11 -7.22 40.05
N ARG A 55 44.44 -7.15 41.21
CA ARG A 55 42.98 -7.34 41.30
C ARG A 55 42.19 -6.30 40.51
N ASP A 56 42.60 -5.02 40.56
CA ASP A 56 41.97 -3.96 39.77
C ASP A 56 42.08 -4.27 38.26
N GLY A 57 43.22 -4.83 37.83
CA GLY A 57 43.45 -5.29 36.46
C GLY A 57 42.54 -6.46 36.07
N GLU A 58 42.38 -7.46 36.94
CA GLU A 58 41.46 -8.59 36.71
C GLU A 58 40.01 -8.12 36.55
N GLN A 59 39.55 -7.22 37.43
CA GLN A 59 38.20 -6.63 37.33
C GLN A 59 38.01 -5.83 36.06
N MET A 60 39.04 -5.10 35.61
CA MET A 60 38.98 -4.36 34.35
C MET A 60 38.87 -5.29 33.14
N ILE A 61 39.58 -6.42 33.14
CA ILE A 61 39.50 -7.42 32.08
C ILE A 61 38.09 -8.01 32.02
N GLU A 62 37.53 -8.42 33.16
CA GLU A 62 36.16 -8.94 33.25
C GLU A 62 35.15 -7.91 32.70
N LYS A 63 35.30 -6.63 33.09
CA LYS A 63 34.42 -5.56 32.59
C LYS A 63 34.53 -5.36 31.08
N VAL A 64 35.74 -5.45 30.52
CA VAL A 64 35.94 -5.35 29.06
C VAL A 64 35.28 -6.52 28.33
N GLU A 65 35.36 -7.73 28.88
CA GLU A 65 34.70 -8.90 28.30
C GLU A 65 33.17 -8.79 28.34
N GLU A 66 32.60 -8.34 29.47
CA GLU A 66 31.17 -8.06 29.58
C GLU A 66 30.71 -7.06 28.51
N LEU A 67 31.40 -5.93 28.39
CA LEU A 67 31.06 -4.89 27.40
C LEU A 67 31.19 -5.41 25.98
N ARG A 68 32.21 -6.22 25.69
CA ARG A 68 32.40 -6.83 24.37
C ARG A 68 31.23 -7.76 24.02
N ASN A 69 30.76 -8.55 24.98
CA ASN A 69 29.62 -9.44 24.80
C ASN A 69 28.32 -8.64 24.58
N GLU A 70 28.12 -7.56 25.34
CA GLU A 70 26.96 -6.68 25.17
C GLU A 70 26.96 -6.01 23.79
N ILE A 71 28.11 -5.48 23.33
CA ILE A 71 28.26 -4.90 21.98
C ILE A 71 27.95 -5.96 20.91
N SER A 72 28.45 -7.18 21.07
CA SER A 72 28.17 -8.27 20.12
C SER A 72 26.67 -8.58 20.03
N LEU A 73 25.98 -8.63 21.17
CA LEU A 73 24.54 -8.86 21.22
C LEU A 73 23.75 -7.69 20.60
N GLN A 74 24.16 -6.45 20.88
CA GLN A 74 23.54 -5.26 20.28
C GLN A 74 23.72 -5.24 18.76
N ASN A 75 24.90 -5.58 18.26
CA ASN A 75 25.15 -5.64 16.82
C ASN A 75 24.26 -6.66 16.12
N LYS A 76 24.09 -7.86 16.69
CA LYS A 76 23.14 -8.86 16.15
C LYS A 76 21.71 -8.33 16.07
N ARG A 77 21.24 -7.66 17.12
CA ARG A 77 19.89 -7.04 17.13
C ARG A 77 19.76 -5.92 16.10
N ILE A 78 20.84 -5.17 15.84
CA ILE A 78 20.86 -4.13 14.80
C ILE A 78 20.74 -4.78 13.42
N GLU A 79 21.50 -5.84 13.14
CA GLU A 79 21.44 -6.58 11.89
C GLU A 79 20.04 -7.14 11.63
N GLU A 80 19.43 -7.81 12.63
CA GLU A 80 18.05 -8.32 12.54
C GLU A 80 17.03 -7.22 12.21
N LYS A 81 17.14 -6.05 12.87
CA LYS A 81 16.26 -4.91 12.60
C LYS A 81 16.49 -4.29 11.23
N GLN A 82 17.73 -4.26 10.75
CA GLN A 82 18.06 -3.78 9.40
C GLN A 82 17.43 -4.68 8.36
N GLU A 83 17.51 -6.00 8.53
CA GLU A 83 16.87 -6.95 7.63
C GLU A 83 15.34 -6.80 7.60
N GLN A 84 14.71 -6.69 8.77
CA GLN A 84 13.27 -6.43 8.88
C GLN A 84 12.87 -5.13 8.17
N LEU A 85 13.65 -4.06 8.36
CA LEU A 85 13.38 -2.77 7.71
C LEU A 85 13.49 -2.88 6.18
N LEU A 86 14.47 -3.62 5.67
CA LEU A 86 14.60 -3.85 4.22
C LEU A 86 13.41 -4.62 3.65
N GLN A 87 12.91 -5.63 4.38
CA GLN A 87 11.70 -6.37 3.97
C GLN A 87 10.46 -5.47 3.95
N GLU A 88 10.27 -4.62 4.96
CA GLU A 88 9.15 -3.65 4.98
C GLU A 88 9.26 -2.62 3.86
N ILE A 89 10.46 -2.10 3.56
CA ILE A 89 10.67 -1.20 2.42
C ILE A 89 10.31 -1.88 1.09
N ALA A 90 10.64 -3.16 0.92
CA ALA A 90 10.28 -3.91 -0.28
C ALA A 90 8.76 -4.04 -0.43
N LYS A 91 8.05 -4.38 0.66
CA LYS A 91 6.57 -4.44 0.68
C LYS A 91 5.93 -3.10 0.36
N ILE A 92 6.46 -2.00 0.91
CA ILE A 92 5.96 -0.64 0.62
C ILE A 92 6.09 -0.34 -0.86
N LYS A 93 7.26 -0.60 -1.48
CA LYS A 93 7.47 -0.38 -2.91
C LYS A 93 6.56 -1.22 -3.80
N GLU A 94 6.34 -2.49 -3.42
CA GLU A 94 5.41 -3.36 -4.15
C GLU A 94 3.98 -2.81 -4.10
N ASN A 95 3.55 -2.36 -2.91
CA ASN A 95 2.23 -1.76 -2.73
C ASN A 95 2.08 -0.41 -3.47
N GLU A 96 3.14 0.42 -3.51
CA GLU A 96 3.15 1.65 -4.31
C GLU A 96 2.97 1.36 -5.80
N ASN A 97 3.68 0.36 -6.33
CA ASN A 97 3.53 -0.04 -7.73
C ASN A 97 2.11 -0.56 -8.01
N ALA A 98 1.55 -1.39 -7.13
CA ALA A 98 0.19 -1.89 -7.25
C ALA A 98 -0.84 -0.75 -7.25
N ASN A 99 -0.64 0.28 -6.41
CA ASN A 99 -1.50 1.46 -6.37
C ASN A 99 -1.46 2.27 -7.67
N VAL A 100 -0.30 2.42 -8.29
CA VAL A 100 -0.17 3.11 -9.60
C VAL A 100 -0.94 2.35 -10.69
N GLU A 101 -0.80 1.03 -10.76
CA GLU A 101 -1.54 0.20 -11.73
C GLU A 101 -3.05 0.24 -11.50
N LEU A 102 -3.49 0.17 -10.24
CA LEU A 102 -4.90 0.30 -9.88
C LEU A 102 -5.46 1.68 -10.27
N ALA A 103 -4.72 2.75 -10.03
CA ALA A 103 -5.12 4.10 -10.40
C ALA A 103 -5.27 4.26 -11.93
N LYS A 104 -4.32 3.69 -12.68
CA LYS A 104 -4.39 3.66 -14.16
C LYS A 104 -5.62 2.89 -14.64
N HIS A 105 -5.88 1.70 -14.10
CA HIS A 105 -7.03 0.89 -14.49
C HIS A 105 -8.37 1.59 -14.16
N LEU A 106 -8.45 2.27 -13.01
CA LEU A 106 -9.61 3.07 -12.64
C LEU A 106 -9.86 4.20 -13.64
N GLN A 107 -8.79 4.88 -14.09
CA GLN A 107 -8.91 5.92 -15.11
C GLN A 107 -9.40 5.36 -16.45
N GLU A 108 -8.83 4.25 -16.92
CA GLU A 108 -9.25 3.58 -18.16
C GLU A 108 -10.74 3.20 -18.12
N LEU A 109 -11.18 2.59 -17.02
CA LEU A 109 -12.59 2.22 -16.82
C LEU A 109 -13.51 3.45 -16.80
N LYS A 110 -13.09 4.54 -16.17
CA LYS A 110 -13.86 5.79 -16.14
C LYS A 110 -14.02 6.39 -17.54
N GLU A 111 -12.95 6.37 -18.34
CA GLU A 111 -13.00 6.82 -19.73
C GLU A 111 -13.89 5.93 -20.60
N GLU A 112 -13.78 4.61 -20.46
CA GLU A 112 -14.61 3.66 -21.20
C GLU A 112 -16.10 3.83 -20.85
N LEU A 113 -16.43 3.99 -19.57
CA LEU A 113 -17.79 4.23 -19.11
C LEU A 113 -18.36 5.51 -19.70
N ASN A 114 -17.57 6.60 -19.72
CA ASN A 114 -17.99 7.86 -20.33
C ASN A 114 -18.23 7.70 -21.84
N ARG A 115 -17.33 7.02 -22.56
CA ARG A 115 -17.50 6.74 -24.00
C ARG A 115 -18.78 5.96 -24.27
N LYS A 116 -19.04 4.89 -23.51
CA LYS A 116 -20.26 4.08 -23.65
C LYS A 116 -21.53 4.91 -23.36
N ARG A 117 -21.47 5.79 -22.35
CA ARG A 117 -22.58 6.69 -22.00
C ARG A 117 -22.90 7.67 -23.12
N GLU A 118 -21.90 8.33 -23.68
CA GLU A 118 -22.08 9.27 -24.81
C GLU A 118 -22.63 8.57 -26.06
N LEU A 119 -22.13 7.37 -26.36
CA LEU A 119 -22.63 6.57 -27.48
C LEU A 119 -24.09 6.15 -27.26
N ALA A 120 -24.46 5.75 -26.04
CA ALA A 120 -25.84 5.41 -25.70
C ALA A 120 -26.77 6.62 -25.81
N LEU A 121 -26.34 7.80 -25.37
CA LEU A 121 -27.12 9.05 -25.50
C LEU A 121 -27.31 9.44 -26.97
N THR A 122 -26.24 9.35 -27.77
CA THR A 122 -26.28 9.64 -29.21
C THR A 122 -27.23 8.69 -29.94
N ASN A 123 -27.11 7.38 -29.69
CA ASN A 123 -28.00 6.37 -30.28
C ASN A 123 -29.44 6.55 -29.83
N LYS A 124 -29.68 6.88 -28.56
CA LYS A 124 -31.04 7.17 -28.05
C LYS A 124 -31.66 8.37 -28.76
N LYS A 125 -30.87 9.42 -28.99
CA LYS A 125 -31.33 10.61 -29.73
C LYS A 125 -31.64 10.26 -31.18
N ALA A 126 -30.72 9.59 -31.89
CA ALA A 126 -30.92 9.17 -33.27
C ALA A 126 -32.16 8.27 -33.43
N ASN A 127 -32.35 7.30 -32.54
CA ASN A 127 -33.54 6.43 -32.56
C ASN A 127 -34.83 7.22 -32.28
N LYS A 128 -34.80 8.18 -31.36
CA LYS A 128 -35.96 9.05 -31.08
C LYS A 128 -36.33 9.89 -32.29
N ASP A 129 -35.35 10.46 -32.97
CA ASP A 129 -35.59 11.30 -34.14
C ASP A 129 -36.09 10.46 -35.33
N ARG A 130 -35.48 9.30 -35.59
CA ARG A 130 -35.97 8.34 -36.60
C ARG A 130 -37.39 7.87 -36.31
N LEU A 131 -37.72 7.62 -35.05
CA LEU A 131 -39.09 7.22 -34.66
C LEU A 131 -40.10 8.35 -34.93
N LYS A 132 -39.75 9.60 -34.64
CA LYS A 132 -40.60 10.76 -34.95
C LYS A 132 -40.84 10.90 -36.45
N GLU A 133 -39.80 10.72 -37.27
CA GLU A 133 -39.96 10.76 -38.73
C GLU A 133 -40.87 9.65 -39.25
N LEU A 134 -40.70 8.42 -38.75
CA LEU A 134 -41.59 7.31 -39.09
C LEU A 134 -43.02 7.58 -38.66
N GLN A 135 -43.25 8.10 -37.45
CA GLN A 135 -44.57 8.49 -36.98
C GLN A 135 -45.20 9.58 -37.85
N LYS A 136 -44.41 10.60 -38.25
CA LYS A 136 -44.88 11.65 -39.15
C LYS A 136 -45.28 11.09 -40.52
N SER A 137 -44.46 10.21 -41.09
CA SER A 137 -44.76 9.54 -42.36
C SER A 137 -46.01 8.66 -42.25
N ALA A 138 -46.13 7.85 -41.20
CA ALA A 138 -47.31 7.02 -40.95
C ALA A 138 -48.59 7.86 -40.81
N ALA A 139 -48.53 8.98 -40.08
CA ALA A 139 -49.65 9.91 -39.95
C ALA A 139 -50.03 10.54 -41.31
N LEU A 140 -49.05 10.90 -42.14
CA LEU A 140 -49.33 11.41 -43.49
C LEU A 140 -50.02 10.38 -44.38
N PHE A 141 -49.57 9.12 -44.36
CA PHE A 141 -50.25 8.04 -45.10
C PHE A 141 -51.66 7.81 -44.58
N THR A 142 -51.84 7.78 -43.26
CA THR A 142 -53.16 7.58 -42.64
C THR A 142 -54.12 8.70 -43.02
N ASN A 143 -53.69 9.96 -42.94
CA ASN A 143 -54.54 11.11 -43.23
C ASN A 143 -54.85 11.26 -44.74
N ARG A 144 -53.90 10.94 -45.62
CA ARG A 144 -54.09 11.11 -47.08
C ARG A 144 -54.83 9.94 -47.73
N LEU A 145 -54.57 8.72 -47.27
CA LEU A 145 -55.18 7.52 -47.84
C LEU A 145 -56.43 7.08 -47.07
N GLY A 146 -56.70 7.67 -45.90
CA GLY A 146 -57.70 7.15 -44.97
C GLY A 146 -57.38 5.73 -44.51
N LEU A 147 -56.13 5.30 -44.55
CA LEU A 147 -55.72 3.92 -44.30
C LEU A 147 -54.80 3.81 -43.10
N GLU A 148 -55.22 3.05 -42.10
CA GLU A 148 -54.42 2.71 -40.92
C GLU A 148 -54.01 1.22 -40.97
N ILE A 149 -52.72 0.93 -40.75
CA ILE A 149 -52.19 -0.44 -40.71
C ILE A 149 -51.76 -0.74 -39.27
N ARG A 150 -52.39 -1.74 -38.64
CA ARG A 150 -52.13 -2.14 -37.25
C ARG A 150 -51.52 -3.53 -37.21
N LYS A 151 -50.47 -3.70 -36.41
CA LYS A 151 -49.94 -5.03 -36.09
C LYS A 151 -50.81 -5.68 -35.00
N LEU A 152 -51.35 -6.87 -35.28
CA LEU A 152 -52.05 -7.69 -34.30
C LEU A 152 -51.10 -8.72 -33.67
N ARG A 153 -51.58 -9.50 -32.70
CA ARG A 153 -50.80 -10.63 -32.15
C ARG A 153 -50.60 -11.70 -33.23
N GLY A 154 -49.41 -12.29 -33.27
CA GLY A 154 -48.98 -13.18 -34.35
C GLY A 154 -48.57 -12.41 -35.61
N ASP A 155 -48.40 -13.13 -36.72
CA ASP A 155 -48.04 -12.55 -38.02
C ASP A 155 -49.27 -12.05 -38.79
N LYS A 156 -50.09 -11.25 -38.09
CA LYS A 156 -51.35 -10.68 -38.59
C LYS A 156 -51.28 -9.16 -38.63
N LEU A 157 -51.71 -8.59 -39.76
CA LEU A 157 -51.87 -7.16 -39.97
C LEU A 157 -53.34 -6.83 -40.19
N GLN A 158 -53.85 -5.81 -39.53
CA GLN A 158 -55.18 -5.25 -39.80
C GLN A 158 -55.03 -3.98 -40.62
N PHE A 159 -55.73 -3.91 -41.73
CA PHE A 159 -55.87 -2.72 -42.56
C PHE A 159 -57.24 -2.12 -42.29
N VAL A 160 -57.29 -0.84 -41.91
CA VAL A 160 -58.52 -0.11 -41.60
C VAL A 160 -58.63 1.07 -42.55
N PHE A 161 -59.60 1.01 -43.45
CA PHE A 161 -59.95 2.06 -44.41
C PHE A 161 -61.05 2.94 -43.84
N ARG A 162 -60.89 4.26 -43.97
CA ARG A 162 -61.85 5.32 -43.69
C ARG A 162 -62.05 6.14 -44.97
N CYS A 163 -62.94 7.13 -44.93
CA CYS A 163 -63.28 7.98 -46.09
C CYS A 163 -63.88 7.21 -47.27
N ILE A 164 -64.44 6.01 -47.05
CA ILE A 164 -65.09 5.20 -48.09
C ILE A 164 -66.57 5.55 -48.21
N ASN A 165 -67.29 5.73 -47.10
CA ASN A 165 -68.69 6.12 -47.10
C ASN A 165 -68.82 7.66 -47.23
N PRO A 166 -69.42 8.20 -48.30
CA PRO A 166 -69.58 9.64 -48.47
C PRO A 166 -70.50 10.29 -47.42
N LYS A 167 -71.35 9.51 -46.75
CA LYS A 167 -72.27 9.98 -45.70
C LYS A 167 -71.62 10.02 -44.32
N ASP A 168 -70.59 9.22 -44.11
CA ASP A 168 -69.83 9.13 -42.86
C ASP A 168 -68.37 8.79 -43.18
N LEU A 169 -67.53 9.83 -43.25
CA LEU A 169 -66.12 9.69 -43.58
C LEU A 169 -65.33 8.94 -42.50
N GLU A 170 -65.86 8.83 -41.28
CA GLU A 170 -65.19 8.15 -40.17
C GLU A 170 -65.56 6.68 -40.04
N GLN A 171 -66.51 6.18 -40.85
CA GLN A 171 -66.91 4.78 -40.84
C GLN A 171 -65.71 3.87 -41.22
N PRO A 172 -65.31 2.92 -40.34
CA PRO A 172 -64.19 2.05 -40.60
C PRO A 172 -64.59 0.79 -41.40
N TYR A 173 -63.82 0.48 -42.43
CA TYR A 173 -63.89 -0.77 -43.18
C TYR A 173 -62.57 -1.51 -42.98
N SER A 174 -62.57 -2.77 -42.54
CA SER A 174 -61.30 -3.44 -42.22
C SER A 174 -61.16 -4.84 -42.80
N CYS A 175 -59.93 -5.19 -43.13
CA CYS A 175 -59.52 -6.56 -43.42
C CYS A 175 -58.31 -6.92 -42.56
N ILE A 176 -58.19 -8.21 -42.26
CA ILE A 176 -57.03 -8.77 -41.58
C ILE A 176 -56.32 -9.67 -42.58
N ILE A 177 -55.02 -9.48 -42.72
CA ILE A 177 -54.14 -10.25 -43.58
C ILE A 177 -53.10 -10.96 -42.71
N SER A 178 -52.89 -12.24 -42.96
CA SER A 178 -51.78 -13.06 -42.42
C SER A 178 -51.00 -13.71 -43.54
N PHE A 179 -49.84 -14.24 -43.19
CA PHE A 179 -49.07 -15.14 -44.04
C PHE A 179 -49.30 -16.59 -43.58
N ASN A 180 -49.41 -17.52 -44.52
CA ASN A 180 -49.40 -18.96 -44.22
C ASN A 180 -47.95 -19.51 -44.21
N GLU A 181 -47.79 -20.81 -43.97
CA GLU A 181 -46.48 -21.47 -43.90
C GLU A 181 -45.70 -21.40 -45.23
N ASP A 182 -46.41 -21.32 -46.36
CA ASP A 182 -45.85 -21.18 -47.71
C ASP A 182 -45.51 -19.73 -48.08
N GLY A 183 -45.86 -18.77 -47.22
CA GLY A 183 -45.64 -17.33 -47.43
C GLY A 183 -46.72 -16.61 -48.26
N ASP A 184 -47.82 -17.28 -48.60
CA ASP A 184 -48.95 -16.70 -49.30
C ASP A 184 -49.85 -15.87 -48.37
N TYR A 185 -50.51 -14.86 -48.96
CA TYR A 185 -51.44 -13.99 -48.25
C TYR A 185 -52.78 -14.68 -47.99
N GLU A 186 -53.17 -14.77 -46.72
CA GLU A 186 -54.51 -15.18 -46.29
C GLU A 186 -55.27 -13.98 -45.72
N GLY A 187 -56.46 -13.71 -46.25
CA GLY A 187 -57.26 -12.53 -45.89
C GLY A 187 -58.63 -12.88 -45.32
N ILE A 188 -59.02 -12.21 -44.23
CA ILE A 188 -60.40 -12.19 -43.72
C ILE A 188 -60.93 -10.75 -43.86
N LEU A 189 -61.92 -10.55 -44.73
CA LEU A 189 -62.65 -9.29 -44.86
C LEU A 189 -63.76 -9.23 -43.79
N ARG A 190 -63.77 -8.19 -42.98
CA ARG A 190 -64.86 -7.92 -42.02
C ARG A 190 -65.47 -6.56 -42.33
N LEU A 191 -66.59 -6.57 -43.04
CA LEU A 191 -67.47 -5.40 -43.17
C LEU A 191 -68.25 -5.27 -41.85
N GLN A 192 -67.84 -4.36 -40.97
CA GLN A 192 -68.69 -3.96 -39.86
C GLN A 192 -69.71 -2.94 -40.39
N TYR A 193 -70.90 -3.43 -40.73
CA TYR A 193 -72.09 -2.58 -40.86
C TYR A 193 -72.54 -2.21 -39.45
N ALA A 194 -72.45 -0.93 -39.11
CA ALA A 194 -73.21 -0.36 -38.00
C ALA A 194 -74.62 -0.03 -38.50
#